data_AF-A0ABD5XUX1-F1
#
_entry.id   AF-A0ABD5XUX1-F1
#
_cell.length_a   1.000
_cell.length_b   1.000
_cell.length_c   1.000
_cell.angle_alpha   90.00
_cell.angle_beta   90.00
_cell.angle_gamma   90.00
#
_symmetry.space_group_name_H-M   'P 1'
#
loop_
_entity.id
_entity.type
_entity.pdbx_description
1 polymer ?
#
loop_
_entity_poly.entity_id
_entity_poly.type
_entity_poly.pdbx_seq_one_letter_code
_entity_poly.pdbx_strand_id
1 'polypeptide(L)'
;MRPRAPLPACCIALLLVASGCLGAPGAPSAPADGSPAAATALPGDPVAWPDGPKERPALPATLNESAVGSYALTHEYRYVYNSLWFDPSTEVTLECDLDGVARERGAWRATVTCTGYSNSDGHTDNGTITATPAPHADYFTQTWVYWVGDGEDGDTVVHRTRPEE
;
A
#
# COMPACT_ATOMS: atom_id res chain seq x y z
N MET A 1 27.11 -46.77 8.15
CA MET A 1 27.46 -47.53 6.93
C MET A 1 26.72 -46.92 5.76
N ARG A 2 27.44 -46.42 4.75
CA ARG A 2 26.88 -46.00 3.45
C ARG A 2 26.91 -47.20 2.49
N PRO A 3 26.07 -47.19 1.46
CA PRO A 3 26.62 -47.23 0.12
C PRO A 3 26.35 -45.93 -0.64
N ARG A 4 27.42 -45.44 -1.29
CA ARG A 4 27.42 -44.44 -2.38
C ARG A 4 27.28 -45.21 -3.69
N ALA A 5 26.58 -44.64 -4.69
CA ALA A 5 26.93 -44.76 -6.11
C ALA A 5 26.16 -43.74 -6.98
N PRO A 6 26.66 -43.36 -8.18
CA PRO A 6 26.57 -42.00 -8.73
C PRO A 6 25.98 -41.84 -10.17
N LEU A 7 25.66 -40.58 -10.54
CA LEU A 7 25.72 -39.86 -11.86
C LEU A 7 25.03 -40.48 -13.12
N PRO A 8 24.39 -39.66 -14.00
CA PRO A 8 25.09 -38.75 -14.93
C PRO A 8 24.40 -37.37 -15.09
N ALA A 9 25.07 -36.21 -15.13
CA ALA A 9 25.92 -35.69 -16.21
C ALA A 9 25.30 -35.80 -17.63
N CYS A 10 24.37 -34.91 -17.96
CA CYS A 10 24.03 -34.61 -19.35
C CYS A 10 24.31 -33.13 -19.64
N CYS A 11 25.28 -32.95 -20.53
CA CYS A 11 25.76 -31.70 -21.09
C CYS A 11 24.89 -31.27 -22.29
N ILE A 12 24.88 -29.96 -22.57
CA ILE A 12 24.66 -29.30 -23.89
C ILE A 12 23.17 -29.27 -24.34
N ALA A 13 22.56 -28.14 -24.73
CA ALA A 13 23.07 -27.10 -25.61
C ALA A 13 22.50 -25.69 -25.31
N LEU A 14 23.37 -24.69 -25.42
CA LEU A 14 22.99 -23.31 -25.70
C LEU A 14 22.39 -23.22 -27.11
N LEU A 15 21.22 -22.59 -27.23
CA LEU A 15 20.71 -22.09 -28.50
C LEU A 15 20.75 -20.55 -28.46
N LEU A 16 21.89 -20.02 -28.87
CA LEU A 16 22.07 -18.62 -29.25
C LEU A 16 21.49 -18.43 -30.65
N VAL A 17 20.31 -17.82 -30.75
CA VAL A 17 19.79 -17.34 -32.03
C VAL A 17 20.38 -15.95 -32.26
N ALA A 18 21.53 -15.91 -32.92
CA ALA A 18 22.09 -14.69 -33.49
C ALA A 18 21.50 -14.51 -34.90
N SER A 19 20.43 -13.73 -35.03
CA SER A 19 20.04 -13.18 -36.34
C SER A 19 20.87 -11.93 -36.61
N GLY A 20 21.81 -12.04 -37.54
CA GLY A 20 22.57 -10.91 -38.05
C GLY A 20 21.74 -10.03 -38.98
N CYS A 21 21.90 -8.71 -38.84
CA CYS A 21 21.76 -7.76 -39.93
C CYS A 21 23.13 -7.11 -40.16
N LEU A 22 23.77 -7.44 -41.27
CA LEU A 22 24.93 -6.74 -41.81
C LEU A 22 24.43 -5.52 -42.59
N GLY A 23 24.92 -4.31 -42.28
CA GLY A 23 24.65 -3.12 -43.09
C GLY A 23 25.29 -1.82 -42.61
N ALA A 24 26.44 -1.49 -43.18
CA ALA A 24 27.07 -0.16 -43.41
C ALA A 24 27.95 0.51 -42.31
N PRO A 25 29.15 1.02 -42.69
CA PRO A 25 30.00 1.86 -41.84
C PRO A 25 29.75 3.36 -42.09
N GLY A 26 29.55 4.14 -41.04
CA GLY A 26 29.50 5.61 -41.08
C GLY A 26 29.06 6.21 -39.75
N ALA A 27 29.94 7.02 -39.14
CA ALA A 27 29.85 7.70 -37.83
C ALA A 27 28.61 8.64 -37.64
N PRO A 28 28.37 9.29 -36.47
CA PRO A 28 29.02 9.21 -35.15
C PRO A 28 28.05 8.85 -34.01
N SER A 29 28.61 8.59 -32.82
CA SER A 29 27.90 8.31 -31.57
C SER A 29 26.76 9.30 -31.29
N ALA A 30 25.52 8.81 -31.33
CA ALA A 30 24.39 9.48 -30.71
C ALA A 30 24.49 9.32 -29.18
N PRO A 31 24.15 10.35 -28.38
CA PRO A 31 24.08 10.19 -26.94
C PRO A 31 23.03 9.12 -26.63
N ALA A 32 23.30 8.31 -25.60
CA ALA A 32 22.28 7.42 -25.06
C ALA A 32 21.08 8.27 -24.65
N ASP A 33 20.02 8.22 -25.45
CA ASP A 33 18.70 8.68 -25.03
C ASP A 33 18.35 7.84 -23.81
N GLY A 34 18.51 8.45 -22.64
CA GLY A 34 18.00 7.94 -21.39
C GLY A 34 16.49 7.90 -21.53
N SER A 35 15.99 6.79 -22.07
CA SER A 35 14.59 6.44 -21.95
C SER A 35 14.26 6.53 -20.46
N PRO A 36 13.34 7.39 -20.02
CA PRO A 36 12.93 7.39 -18.63
C PRO A 36 12.45 5.97 -18.34
N ALA A 37 13.06 5.32 -17.35
CA ALA A 37 12.58 4.03 -16.89
C ALA A 37 11.10 4.24 -16.55
N ALA A 38 10.22 3.54 -17.27
CA ALA A 38 8.79 3.63 -17.03
C ALA A 38 8.56 3.38 -15.53
N ALA A 39 7.95 4.36 -14.84
CA ALA A 39 7.60 4.22 -13.44
C ALA A 39 6.78 2.93 -13.33
N THR A 40 7.31 1.94 -12.62
CA THR A 40 6.57 0.69 -12.40
C THR A 40 5.36 1.07 -11.55
N ALA A 41 4.16 0.84 -12.09
CA ALA A 41 2.91 1.18 -11.40
C ALA A 41 2.91 0.60 -9.97
N LEU A 42 2.50 1.42 -9.00
CA LEU A 42 2.42 0.98 -7.61
C LEU A 42 1.37 -0.14 -7.46
N PRO A 43 1.64 -1.18 -6.66
CA PRO A 43 0.64 -2.20 -6.37
C PRO A 43 -0.59 -1.62 -5.67
N GLY A 44 -1.76 -2.14 -6.04
CA GLY A 44 -3.04 -1.75 -5.46
C GLY A 44 -3.69 -0.56 -6.13
N ASP A 45 -4.68 -0.01 -5.42
CA ASP A 45 -5.53 1.05 -5.91
C ASP A 45 -5.31 2.34 -5.11
N PRO A 46 -5.57 3.51 -5.73
CA PRO A 46 -5.73 4.76 -5.00
C PRO A 46 -6.77 4.61 -3.88
N VAL A 47 -6.51 5.22 -2.73
CA VAL A 47 -7.40 5.07 -1.57
C VAL A 47 -8.56 6.06 -1.66
N ALA A 48 -9.79 5.56 -1.72
CA ALA A 48 -11.00 6.38 -1.54
C ALA A 48 -11.06 6.89 -0.09
N TRP A 49 -11.48 8.14 0.17
CA TRP A 49 -11.61 8.64 1.55
C TRP A 49 -13.03 8.42 2.08
N PRO A 50 -13.22 7.79 3.24
CA PRO A 50 -14.52 7.69 3.88
C PRO A 50 -14.95 9.04 4.47
N ASP A 51 -16.25 9.33 4.40
CA ASP A 51 -16.86 10.48 5.07
C ASP A 51 -16.68 10.37 6.59
N GLY A 52 -16.49 11.51 7.25
CA GLY A 52 -16.36 11.57 8.70
C GLY A 52 -15.55 12.78 9.17
N PRO A 53 -15.37 12.91 10.49
CA PRO A 53 -14.81 14.12 11.09
C PRO A 53 -13.27 14.19 10.97
N LYS A 54 -12.59 13.11 10.56
CA LYS A 54 -11.13 13.13 10.38
C LYS A 54 -10.77 13.52 8.96
N GLU A 55 -9.89 14.50 8.85
CA GLU A 55 -9.33 14.90 7.56
C GLU A 55 -8.26 13.91 7.08
N ARG A 56 -8.19 13.73 5.76
CA ARG A 56 -7.11 12.97 5.13
C ARG A 56 -5.76 13.60 5.51
N PRO A 57 -4.78 12.81 5.99
CA PRO A 57 -3.48 13.36 6.33
C PRO A 57 -2.78 13.91 5.08
N ALA A 58 -2.01 14.98 5.26
CA ALA A 58 -1.17 15.51 4.21
C ALA A 58 -0.13 14.46 3.77
N LEU A 59 0.14 14.40 2.47
CA LEU A 59 1.17 13.54 1.92
C LEU A 59 2.56 13.96 2.45
N PRO A 60 3.49 13.01 2.65
CA PRO A 60 4.84 13.34 3.05
C PRO A 60 5.53 14.20 1.98
N ALA A 61 6.11 15.32 2.39
CA ALA A 61 6.93 16.17 1.52
C ALA A 61 8.30 15.56 1.19
N THR A 62 8.78 14.64 2.02
CA THR A 62 9.99 13.86 1.77
C THR A 62 9.72 12.39 2.05
N LEU A 63 10.07 11.54 1.10
CA LEU A 63 9.89 10.10 1.20
C LEU A 63 11.07 9.43 1.90
N ASN A 64 10.94 9.25 3.21
CA ASN A 64 11.84 8.44 4.02
C ASN A 64 11.04 7.49 4.93
N GLU A 65 11.72 6.53 5.54
CA GLU A 65 11.12 5.48 6.35
C GLU A 65 10.18 6.02 7.45
N SER A 66 10.66 6.99 8.23
CA SER A 66 9.89 7.59 9.32
C SER A 66 8.67 8.35 8.81
N ALA A 67 8.84 9.18 7.79
CA ALA A 67 7.75 9.99 7.23
C ALA A 67 6.66 9.10 6.61
N VAL A 68 7.05 8.04 5.90
CA VAL A 68 6.11 7.09 5.31
C VAL A 68 5.40 6.27 6.39
N GLY A 69 6.13 5.78 7.39
CA GLY A 69 5.54 5.04 8.51
C GLY A 69 4.52 5.87 9.28
N SER A 70 4.87 7.11 9.64
CA SER A 70 3.95 8.04 10.31
C SER A 70 2.73 8.39 9.45
N TYR A 71 2.93 8.59 8.13
CA TYR A 71 1.84 8.83 7.20
C TYR A 71 0.90 7.63 7.12
N ALA A 72 1.41 6.42 6.89
CA ALA A 72 0.61 5.22 6.74
C ALA A 72 -0.20 4.93 8.00
N LEU A 73 0.43 5.01 9.18
CA LEU A 73 -0.25 4.81 10.46
C LEU A 73 -1.35 5.84 10.69
N THR A 74 -1.06 7.12 10.45
CA THR A 74 -2.05 8.21 10.61
C THR A 74 -3.19 8.08 9.61
N HIS A 75 -2.87 7.71 8.36
CA HIS A 75 -3.82 7.54 7.29
C HIS A 75 -4.79 6.40 7.61
N GLU A 76 -4.28 5.23 7.98
CA GLU A 76 -5.11 4.08 8.33
C GLU A 76 -5.98 4.38 9.56
N TYR A 77 -5.41 4.95 10.63
CA TYR A 77 -6.18 5.31 11.82
C TYR A 77 -7.38 6.21 11.49
N ARG A 78 -7.14 7.28 10.71
CA ARG A 78 -8.20 8.23 10.35
C ARG A 78 -9.19 7.65 9.35
N TYR A 79 -8.71 6.82 8.42
CA TYR A 79 -9.55 6.08 7.47
C TYR A 79 -10.52 5.16 8.21
N VAL A 80 -10.02 4.35 9.15
CA VAL A 80 -10.84 3.39 9.90
C VAL A 80 -11.78 4.13 10.84
N TYR A 81 -11.32 5.20 11.50
CA TYR A 81 -12.18 6.05 12.33
C TYR A 81 -13.38 6.56 11.54
N ASN A 82 -13.15 7.16 10.37
CA ASN A 82 -14.24 7.66 9.52
C ASN A 82 -15.13 6.54 8.99
N SER A 83 -14.55 5.39 8.65
CA SER A 83 -15.33 4.22 8.18
C SER A 83 -16.29 3.68 9.25
N LEU A 84 -15.97 3.89 10.52
CA LEU A 84 -16.78 3.50 11.68
C LEU A 84 -17.65 4.64 12.22
N TRP A 85 -17.59 5.83 11.61
CA TRP A 85 -18.29 7.01 12.09
C TRP A 85 -19.63 7.19 11.35
N PHE A 86 -20.72 7.33 12.10
CA PHE A 86 -22.05 7.58 11.52
C PHE A 86 -22.50 9.02 11.74
N ASP A 87 -22.36 9.51 12.98
CA ASP A 87 -22.76 10.84 13.38
C ASP A 87 -22.02 11.26 14.70
N PRO A 88 -22.22 12.48 15.20
CA PRO A 88 -21.54 12.94 16.42
C PRO A 88 -21.83 12.14 17.70
N SER A 89 -22.85 11.29 17.73
CA SER A 89 -23.14 10.37 18.84
C SER A 89 -22.38 9.04 18.75
N THR A 90 -21.66 8.80 17.65
CA THR A 90 -20.83 7.59 17.49
C THR A 90 -19.57 7.65 18.36
N GLU A 91 -19.40 6.67 19.23
CA GLU A 91 -18.18 6.38 19.96
C GLU A 91 -17.37 5.31 19.21
N VAL A 92 -16.19 5.70 18.71
CA VAL A 92 -15.27 4.79 18.01
C VAL A 92 -14.14 4.38 18.94
N THR A 93 -13.96 3.08 19.14
CA THR A 93 -12.77 2.49 19.78
C THR A 93 -11.86 1.90 18.72
N LEU A 94 -10.61 2.36 18.65
CA LEU A 94 -9.68 1.99 17.59
C LEU A 94 -8.24 2.00 18.11
N GLU A 95 -7.50 0.94 17.79
CA GLU A 95 -6.07 0.79 18.00
C GLU A 95 -5.40 0.40 16.68
N CYS A 96 -4.25 1.00 16.40
CA CYS A 96 -3.50 0.77 15.18
C CYS A 96 -2.01 0.75 15.47
N ASP A 97 -1.30 -0.18 14.84
CA ASP A 97 0.14 -0.37 14.97
C ASP A 97 0.80 -0.39 13.59
N LEU A 98 2.01 0.19 13.53
CA LEU A 98 2.87 0.11 12.37
C LEU A 98 3.73 -1.16 12.49
N ASP A 99 3.47 -2.15 11.64
CA ASP A 99 4.18 -3.44 11.66
C ASP A 99 5.57 -3.34 11.03
N GLY A 100 5.76 -2.42 10.08
CA GLY A 100 7.07 -2.18 9.47
C GLY A 100 7.03 -1.29 8.24
N VAL A 101 8.21 -0.80 7.86
CA VAL A 101 8.42 0.01 6.65
C VAL A 101 9.66 -0.49 5.92
N ALA A 102 9.59 -0.64 4.60
CA ALA A 102 10.69 -1.09 3.77
C ALA A 102 10.68 -0.41 2.40
N ARG A 103 11.83 -0.39 1.72
CA ARG A 103 11.89 -0.05 0.28
C ARG A 103 11.70 -1.32 -0.54
N GLU A 104 10.76 -1.30 -1.47
CA GLU A 104 10.48 -2.41 -2.38
C GLU A 104 9.95 -1.90 -3.72
N ARG A 105 10.36 -2.51 -4.84
CA ARG A 105 9.87 -2.18 -6.20
C ARG A 105 9.96 -0.70 -6.58
N GLY A 106 10.96 0.03 -6.08
CA GLY A 106 11.09 1.47 -6.34
C GLY A 106 10.10 2.34 -5.57
N ALA A 107 9.36 1.79 -4.59
CA ALA A 107 8.44 2.49 -3.70
C ALA A 107 8.76 2.19 -2.22
N TRP A 108 8.16 2.95 -1.31
CA TRP A 108 8.11 2.62 0.11
C TRP A 108 6.87 1.75 0.38
N ARG A 109 7.06 0.68 1.13
CA ARG A 109 6.03 -0.26 1.59
C ARG A 109 5.90 -0.11 3.09
N ALA A 110 4.74 0.31 3.58
CA ALA A 110 4.43 0.36 5.01
C ALA A 110 3.26 -0.57 5.33
N THR A 111 3.37 -1.37 6.38
CA THR A 111 2.32 -2.30 6.82
C THR A 111 1.74 -1.82 8.13
N VAL A 112 0.42 -1.69 8.19
CA VAL A 112 -0.31 -1.20 9.36
C VAL A 112 -1.40 -2.20 9.70
N THR A 113 -1.53 -2.55 10.97
CA THR A 113 -2.61 -3.38 11.49
C THR A 113 -3.48 -2.56 12.42
N CYS A 114 -4.80 -2.60 12.22
CA CYS A 114 -5.75 -1.91 13.08
C CYS A 114 -6.83 -2.86 13.58
N THR A 115 -7.28 -2.63 14.80
CA THR A 115 -8.47 -3.25 15.39
C THR A 115 -9.39 -2.17 15.91
N GLY A 116 -10.67 -2.23 15.55
CA GLY A 116 -11.63 -1.27 16.08
C GLY A 116 -13.07 -1.68 15.90
N TYR A 117 -13.93 -0.93 16.58
CA TYR A 117 -15.38 -1.01 16.48
C TYR A 117 -15.97 0.35 16.84
N SER A 118 -17.26 0.51 16.56
CA SER A 118 -18.04 1.67 17.00
C SER A 118 -19.32 1.22 17.69
N ASN A 119 -19.72 2.02 18.67
CA ASN A 119 -21.08 2.02 19.20
C ASN A 119 -21.65 3.41 18.93
N SER A 120 -22.90 3.48 18.56
CA SER A 120 -23.65 4.73 18.75
C SER A 120 -24.59 4.50 19.93
N ASP A 121 -24.86 5.51 20.73
CA ASP A 121 -26.00 5.44 21.66
C ASP A 121 -27.27 5.81 20.87
N GLY A 122 -28.42 5.29 21.27
CA GLY A 122 -29.69 5.64 20.60
C GLY A 122 -29.87 7.15 20.59
N HIS A 123 -30.20 7.74 19.43
CA HIS A 123 -30.46 9.17 19.32
C HIS A 123 -31.55 9.57 20.33
N THR A 124 -31.19 10.48 21.24
CA THR A 124 -32.13 11.01 22.24
C THR A 124 -32.66 12.33 21.72
N ASP A 125 -33.80 12.30 21.04
CA ASP A 125 -34.46 13.53 20.61
C ASP A 125 -35.44 14.01 21.68
N ASN A 126 -35.31 15.27 22.08
CA ASN A 126 -36.24 15.94 23.00
C ASN A 126 -36.51 15.19 24.33
N GLY A 127 -35.48 14.56 24.91
CA GLY A 127 -35.55 13.84 26.19
C GLY A 127 -36.30 12.50 26.14
N THR A 128 -36.70 12.04 24.96
CA THR A 128 -37.29 10.71 24.75
C THR A 128 -36.25 9.82 24.10
N ILE A 129 -35.88 8.71 24.75
CA ILE A 129 -35.09 7.67 24.08
C ILE A 129 -36.05 6.96 23.12
N THR A 130 -36.04 7.38 21.85
CA THR A 130 -36.54 6.57 20.75
C THR A 130 -35.56 5.43 20.54
N ALA A 131 -35.69 4.38 21.34
CA ALA A 131 -34.82 3.21 21.34
C ALA A 131 -34.93 2.43 20.02
N THR A 132 -34.34 2.97 18.96
CA THR A 132 -33.85 2.16 17.84
C THR A 132 -32.51 1.62 18.30
N PRO A 133 -32.23 0.30 18.19
CA PRO A 133 -30.90 -0.23 18.43
C PRO A 133 -29.91 0.62 17.64
N ALA A 134 -29.02 1.28 18.36
CA ALA A 134 -28.07 2.16 17.73
C ALA A 134 -27.03 1.32 16.97
N PRO A 135 -26.56 1.79 15.80
CA PRO A 135 -25.70 1.01 14.95
C PRO A 135 -24.39 0.68 15.68
N HIS A 136 -24.11 -0.61 15.79
CA HIS A 136 -22.81 -1.16 16.12
C HIS A 136 -22.14 -1.60 14.83
N ALA A 137 -20.86 -1.28 14.66
CA ALA A 137 -20.08 -1.75 13.52
C ALA A 137 -18.69 -2.19 13.96
N ASP A 138 -18.31 -3.39 13.53
CA ASP A 138 -17.01 -3.98 13.76
C ASP A 138 -16.10 -3.76 12.53
N TYR A 139 -14.89 -3.25 12.77
CA TYR A 139 -13.81 -3.31 11.79
C TYR A 139 -13.03 -4.62 11.88
N PHE A 140 -13.08 -5.31 13.03
CA PHE A 140 -12.20 -6.43 13.38
C PHE A 140 -10.71 -6.06 13.27
N THR A 141 -9.82 -7.03 13.48
CA THR A 141 -8.40 -6.87 13.21
C THR A 141 -8.13 -7.01 11.72
N GLN A 142 -7.62 -5.97 11.08
CA GLN A 142 -7.25 -5.98 9.67
C GLN A 142 -5.87 -5.36 9.45
N THR A 143 -5.11 -5.98 8.57
CA THR A 143 -3.80 -5.50 8.12
C THR A 143 -3.89 -4.97 6.70
N TRP A 144 -3.24 -3.84 6.45
CA TRP A 144 -3.15 -3.18 5.15
C TRP A 144 -1.73 -2.75 4.83
N VAL A 145 -1.42 -2.74 3.54
CA VAL A 145 -0.11 -2.32 3.02
C VAL A 145 -0.30 -1.04 2.21
N TYR A 146 0.48 -0.02 2.55
CA TYR A 146 0.57 1.24 1.84
C TYR A 146 1.83 1.25 0.97
N TRP A 147 1.64 1.54 -0.31
CA TRP A 147 2.69 1.77 -1.29
C TRP A 147 2.78 3.27 -1.55
N VAL A 148 3.91 3.88 -1.17
CA VAL A 148 4.14 5.32 -1.27
C VAL A 148 5.36 5.57 -2.14
N GLY A 149 5.20 6.33 -3.21
CA GLY A 149 6.26 6.58 -4.18
C GLY A 149 6.09 7.91 -4.91
N ASP A 150 7.02 8.18 -5.81
CA ASP A 150 6.94 9.32 -6.72
C ASP A 150 6.06 8.93 -7.92
N GLY A 151 5.13 9.80 -8.28
CA GLY A 151 4.26 9.71 -9.45
C GLY A 151 4.97 10.21 -10.71
N GLU A 152 4.30 10.07 -11.86
CA GLU A 152 4.88 10.45 -13.16
C GLU A 152 5.19 11.96 -13.25
N ASP A 153 4.43 12.79 -12.54
CA ASP A 153 4.62 14.24 -12.48
C ASP A 153 5.54 14.68 -11.33
N GLY A 154 6.16 13.73 -10.62
CA GLY A 154 7.01 13.98 -9.44
C GLY A 154 6.24 14.31 -8.17
N ASP A 155 4.93 14.09 -8.15
CA ASP A 155 4.08 14.18 -6.96
C ASP A 155 4.17 12.90 -6.11
N THR A 156 3.79 12.97 -4.84
CA THR A 156 3.72 11.75 -4.01
C THR A 156 2.43 11.01 -4.31
N VAL A 157 2.51 9.75 -4.73
CA VAL A 157 1.37 8.86 -4.98
C VAL A 157 1.27 7.78 -3.90
N VAL A 158 0.03 7.39 -3.55
CA VAL A 158 -0.26 6.42 -2.48
C VAL A 158 -1.31 5.42 -2.94
N HIS A 159 -0.93 4.14 -2.96
CA HIS A 159 -1.84 3.02 -3.19
C HIS A 159 -1.94 2.15 -1.93
N ARG A 160 -3.04 1.40 -1.80
CA ARG A 160 -3.27 0.49 -0.68
C ARG A 160 -3.69 -0.89 -1.17
N THR A 161 -3.14 -1.94 -0.55
CA THR A 161 -3.49 -3.34 -0.81
C THR A 161 -3.71 -4.10 0.48
N ARG A 162 -4.39 -5.25 0.38
CA ARG A 162 -4.25 -6.29 1.39
C ARG A 162 -2.79 -6.80 1.40
N PRO A 163 -2.28 -7.31 2.54
CA PRO A 163 -1.06 -8.11 2.51
C PRO A 163 -1.27 -9.31 1.60
N GLU A 164 -0.24 -9.66 0.82
CA GLU A 164 -0.24 -10.91 0.05
C GLU A 164 -0.25 -12.09 1.06
N GLU A 165 -1.14 -13.07 0.85
CA GLU A 165 -1.22 -14.30 1.68
C GLU A 165 -0.10 -15.30 1.35
#